data_AF-A0A7S0NYI1-F1
#
_entry.id   AF-A0A7S0NYI1-F1
#
_cell.length_a   1.000
_cell.length_b   1.000
_cell.length_c   1.000
_cell.angle_alpha   90.00
_cell.angle_beta   90.00
_cell.angle_gamma   90.00
#
_symmetry.space_group_name_H-M   'P 1'
#
loop_
_entity.id
_entity.type
_entity.pdbx_description
1 polymer ?
#
loop_
_entity_poly.entity_id
_entity_poly.type
_entity_poly.pdbx_seq_one_letter_code
_entity_poly.pdbx_strand_id
1 'polypeptide(L)'
;HEYFVVEQNASLAVLCRLLRECFATAEGTPPRAIVYASSADEAIRAASRLQNALWRDIEGDATAGLWGLSVLLPSAEEPLNSRLSDDDKLTVLESSLRVMEMFRANQTSVLVTTASATRGLDFPQVTHVLNLGVVGQPTDYLHRAGRVGRVGQSTRGAVLSVLTPEEVPQLLALGTSLQFRPTERAVPPPTSVEEGAEADDFVRALTDIYNLY
;
A
#
# COMPACT_ATOMS: atom_id res chain seq x y z
N HIS A 1 -3.75 -16.00 1.14
CA HIS A 1 -2.66 -15.44 1.95
C HIS A 1 -1.37 -15.88 1.32
N GLU A 2 -0.69 -14.96 0.66
CA GLU A 2 0.53 -15.22 -0.09
C GLU A 2 1.63 -14.31 0.45
N TYR A 3 2.86 -14.78 0.41
CA TYR A 3 4.02 -13.97 0.80
C TYR A 3 5.16 -14.10 -0.20
N PHE A 4 5.96 -13.05 -0.28
CA PHE A 4 7.11 -12.92 -1.15
C PHE A 4 8.33 -12.61 -0.30
N VAL A 5 9.40 -13.39 -0.48
CA VAL A 5 10.66 -13.17 0.23
C VAL A 5 11.55 -12.28 -0.61
N VAL A 6 12.00 -11.16 -0.05
CA VAL A 6 12.79 -10.14 -0.73
C VAL A 6 13.95 -9.67 0.13
N GLU A 7 15.01 -9.20 -0.50
CA GLU A 7 16.04 -8.43 0.21
C GLU A 7 15.48 -7.08 0.67
N GLN A 8 16.02 -6.54 1.76
CA GLN A 8 15.48 -5.35 2.43
C GLN A 8 15.36 -4.11 1.51
N ASN A 9 16.24 -3.99 0.51
CA ASN A 9 16.24 -2.89 -0.45
C ASN A 9 15.29 -3.12 -1.64
N ALA A 10 14.77 -4.34 -1.83
CA ALA A 10 13.94 -4.71 -2.98
C ALA A 10 12.44 -4.62 -2.71
N SER A 11 12.00 -4.46 -1.46
CA SER A 11 10.58 -4.51 -1.06
C SER A 11 9.68 -3.55 -1.85
N LEU A 12 10.13 -2.32 -2.09
CA LEU A 12 9.35 -1.32 -2.83
C LEU A 12 9.24 -1.64 -4.32
N ALA A 13 10.32 -2.14 -4.94
CA ALA A 13 10.29 -2.53 -6.35
C ALA A 13 9.34 -3.71 -6.55
N VAL A 14 9.43 -4.72 -5.68
CA VAL A 14 8.54 -5.88 -5.71
C VAL A 14 7.08 -5.48 -5.47
N LEU A 15 6.81 -4.57 -4.54
CA LEU A 15 5.46 -4.01 -4.35
C LEU A 15 4.90 -3.41 -5.65
N CYS A 16 5.70 -2.62 -6.37
CA CYS A 16 5.28 -2.02 -7.62
C CYS A 16 4.91 -3.09 -8.66
N ARG A 17 5.73 -4.14 -8.79
CA ARG A 17 5.45 -5.27 -9.71
C ARG A 17 4.17 -6.00 -9.35
N LEU A 18 3.97 -6.29 -8.07
CA LEU A 18 2.77 -6.97 -7.58
C LEU A 18 1.51 -6.15 -7.88
N LEU A 19 1.54 -4.84 -7.65
CA LEU A 19 0.41 -3.96 -7.97
C LEU A 19 0.15 -3.90 -9.48
N ARG A 20 1.20 -3.82 -10.32
CA ARG A 20 1.06 -3.91 -11.78
C ARG A 20 0.41 -5.21 -12.23
N GLU A 21 0.83 -6.35 -11.69
CA GLU A 21 0.24 -7.67 -12.00
C GLU A 21 -1.23 -7.76 -11.54
N CYS A 22 -1.54 -7.26 -10.34
CA CYS A 22 -2.91 -7.17 -9.84
C CYS A 22 -3.79 -6.27 -10.72
N PHE A 23 -3.19 -5.24 -11.36
CA PHE A 23 -3.89 -4.27 -12.17
C PHE A 23 -4.12 -4.76 -13.59
N ALA A 24 -3.13 -5.43 -14.17
CA ALA A 24 -3.22 -6.03 -15.50
C ALA A 24 -4.25 -7.18 -15.57
N THR A 25 -4.54 -7.83 -14.45
CA THR A 25 -5.49 -8.96 -14.37
C THR A 25 -6.94 -8.54 -14.05
N ALA A 26 -7.19 -7.24 -13.82
CA ALA A 26 -8.50 -6.75 -13.44
C ALA A 26 -9.38 -6.45 -14.67
N GLU A 27 -10.28 -7.37 -15.01
CA GLU A 27 -11.26 -7.13 -16.09
C GLU A 27 -12.41 -6.20 -15.62
N GLY A 28 -12.48 -5.00 -16.19
CA GLY A 28 -13.66 -4.12 -16.15
C GLY A 28 -13.95 -3.37 -14.83
N THR A 29 -13.26 -3.67 -13.72
CA THR A 29 -13.40 -2.92 -12.46
C THR A 29 -12.05 -2.58 -11.80
N PRO A 30 -11.90 -1.36 -11.24
CA PRO A 30 -10.82 -0.97 -10.32
C PRO A 30 -10.41 -2.03 -9.32
N PRO A 31 -9.21 -2.63 -9.45
CA PRO A 31 -8.61 -3.33 -8.33
C PRO A 31 -8.34 -2.29 -7.26
N ARG A 32 -9.10 -2.42 -6.17
CA ARG A 32 -8.93 -1.60 -4.98
C ARG A 32 -7.92 -2.25 -4.07
N ALA A 33 -6.78 -1.60 -3.89
CA ALA A 33 -5.67 -2.11 -3.12
C ALA A 33 -5.37 -1.20 -1.92
N ILE A 34 -5.14 -1.80 -0.75
CA ILE A 34 -4.59 -1.10 0.41
C ILE A 34 -3.19 -1.63 0.67
N VAL A 35 -2.21 -0.73 0.73
CA VAL A 35 -0.83 -1.01 1.09
C VAL A 35 -0.59 -0.54 2.51
N TYR A 36 -0.23 -1.45 3.39
CA TYR A 36 0.15 -1.17 4.77
C TYR A 36 1.66 -1.10 4.91
N ALA A 37 2.17 0.08 5.26
CA ALA A 37 3.55 0.30 5.68
C ALA A 37 3.69 0.19 7.21
N SER A 38 4.91 -0.08 7.65
CA SER A 38 5.28 -0.13 9.07
C SER A 38 5.39 1.25 9.70
N SER A 39 5.72 2.28 8.91
CA SER A 39 5.91 3.66 9.36
C SER A 39 5.39 4.70 8.35
N ALA A 40 5.27 5.95 8.81
CA ALA A 40 4.91 7.09 7.98
C ALA A 40 5.90 7.29 6.82
N ASP A 41 7.20 7.25 7.13
CA ASP A 41 8.26 7.44 6.14
C ASP A 41 8.27 6.34 5.09
N GLU A 42 8.02 5.09 5.50
CA GLU A 42 7.87 3.98 4.56
C GLU A 42 6.63 4.15 3.68
N ALA A 43 5.50 4.62 4.23
CA ALA A 43 4.31 4.94 3.44
C ALA A 43 4.59 6.04 2.41
N ILE A 44 5.31 7.11 2.79
CA ILE A 44 5.68 8.21 1.88
C ILE A 44 6.58 7.69 0.75
N ARG A 45 7.62 6.92 1.09
CA ARG A 45 8.54 6.32 0.10
C ARG A 45 7.83 5.35 -0.84
N ALA A 46 6.95 4.51 -0.31
CA ALA A 46 6.17 3.57 -1.10
C ALA A 46 5.23 4.32 -2.06
N ALA A 47 4.47 5.28 -1.55
CA ALA A 47 3.58 6.09 -2.37
C ALA A 47 4.31 6.80 -3.52
N SER A 48 5.39 7.47 -3.18
CA SER A 48 6.28 8.14 -4.10
C SER A 48 6.78 7.23 -5.24
N ARG A 49 7.27 6.04 -4.91
CA ARG A 49 7.72 5.06 -5.90
C ARG A 49 6.57 4.53 -6.74
N LEU A 50 5.41 4.31 -6.14
CA LEU A 50 4.22 3.84 -6.84
C LEU A 50 3.69 4.88 -7.84
N GLN A 51 3.69 6.17 -7.52
CA GLN A 51 3.31 7.23 -8.47
C GLN A 51 4.18 7.21 -9.72
N ASN A 52 5.49 7.01 -9.55
CA ASN A 52 6.43 6.98 -10.66
C ASN A 52 6.36 5.67 -11.45
N ALA A 53 6.14 4.55 -10.77
CA ALA A 53 6.14 3.23 -11.40
C ALA A 53 4.81 2.88 -12.08
N LEU A 54 3.65 3.11 -11.46
CA LEU A 54 2.39 2.62 -12.03
C LEU A 54 1.91 3.44 -13.25
N TRP A 55 2.33 4.70 -13.39
CA TRP A 55 1.79 5.61 -14.43
C TRP A 55 2.71 5.87 -15.63
N ARG A 56 3.94 5.33 -15.66
CA ARG A 56 4.87 5.58 -16.78
C ARG A 56 4.63 4.72 -18.03
N ASP A 57 4.05 3.52 -17.91
CA ASP A 57 4.12 2.51 -18.99
C ASP A 57 2.78 1.89 -19.40
N ILE A 58 1.63 2.45 -19.02
CA ILE A 58 0.34 1.92 -19.52
C ILE A 58 0.05 2.50 -20.91
N GLU A 59 0.97 2.27 -21.85
CA GLU A 59 0.76 2.48 -23.28
C GLU A 59 -0.20 1.40 -23.80
N GLY A 60 -1.49 1.72 -23.87
CA GLY A 60 -2.45 0.89 -24.62
C GLY A 60 -3.86 0.83 -24.04
N ASP A 61 -4.05 1.15 -22.76
CA ASP A 61 -5.37 1.24 -22.14
C ASP A 61 -5.63 2.67 -21.68
N ALA A 62 -6.40 3.42 -22.49
CA ALA A 62 -6.80 4.79 -22.18
C ALA A 62 -7.57 4.91 -20.86
N THR A 63 -8.09 3.80 -20.32
CA THR A 63 -8.70 3.81 -18.99
C THR A 63 -7.63 3.73 -17.90
N ALA A 64 -6.57 2.96 -18.04
CA ALA A 64 -5.59 2.66 -16.99
C ALA A 64 -4.83 3.89 -16.44
N GLY A 65 -4.73 4.96 -17.22
CA GLY A 65 -4.24 6.27 -16.75
C GLY A 65 -5.15 6.99 -15.73
N LEU A 66 -6.38 6.50 -15.50
CA LEU A 66 -7.40 7.14 -14.65
C LEU A 66 -7.47 6.61 -13.21
N TRP A 67 -6.66 5.61 -12.83
CA TRP A 67 -6.87 4.79 -11.63
C TRP A 67 -6.03 5.33 -10.46
N GLY A 68 -6.15 6.64 -10.19
CA GLY A 68 -5.23 7.43 -9.35
C GLY A 68 -4.78 6.83 -8.01
N LEU A 69 -3.60 7.23 -7.53
CA LEU A 69 -3.07 6.88 -6.20
C LEU A 69 -3.60 7.83 -5.13
N SER A 70 -3.99 7.28 -3.98
CA SER A 70 -4.22 8.01 -2.74
C SER A 70 -3.25 7.56 -1.67
N VAL A 71 -2.74 8.52 -0.90
CA VAL A 71 -1.80 8.26 0.20
C VAL A 71 -2.44 8.79 1.47
N LEU A 72 -2.77 7.89 2.39
CA LEU A 72 -3.30 8.23 3.70
C LEU A 72 -2.19 8.02 4.73
N LEU A 73 -1.48 9.10 5.03
CA LEU A 73 -0.38 9.06 5.98
C LEU A 73 -0.90 9.10 7.43
N PRO A 74 -0.17 8.47 8.37
CA PRO A 74 -0.43 8.54 9.81
C PRO A 74 -0.33 9.94 10.42
N SER A 75 -0.07 11.01 9.68
CA SER A 75 -0.23 12.36 10.22
C SER A 75 -1.67 12.61 10.73
N ALA A 76 -2.65 11.79 10.34
CA ALA A 76 -3.96 11.74 10.99
C ALA A 76 -3.95 11.32 12.48
N GLU A 77 -2.97 10.50 12.92
CA GLU A 77 -2.84 10.03 14.32
C GLU A 77 -1.61 10.58 15.07
N GLU A 78 -0.66 11.24 14.42
CA GLU A 78 0.40 12.00 15.12
C GLU A 78 0.19 13.54 15.13
N PRO A 79 -0.88 14.07 15.74
CA PRO A 79 -0.84 15.37 16.41
C PRO A 79 -0.27 15.25 17.84
N LEU A 80 0.39 14.14 18.19
CA LEU A 80 0.86 13.85 19.55
C LEU A 80 2.35 14.14 19.80
N ASN A 81 3.02 14.84 18.89
CA ASN A 81 4.20 15.61 19.25
C ASN A 81 3.72 17.04 19.38
N SER A 82 3.75 17.57 20.60
CA SER A 82 3.21 18.84 21.09
C SER A 82 3.77 20.13 20.42
N ARG A 83 3.97 20.11 19.10
CA ARG A 83 4.68 21.13 18.30
C ARG A 83 3.85 21.69 17.15
N LEU A 84 2.69 21.10 16.84
CA LEU A 84 1.80 21.58 15.77
C LEU A 84 0.75 22.53 16.36
N SER A 85 0.50 23.64 15.65
CA SER A 85 -0.60 24.56 15.97
C SER A 85 -1.95 23.83 15.80
N ASP A 86 -2.99 24.30 16.47
CA ASP A 86 -4.33 23.72 16.32
C ASP A 86 -4.86 23.84 14.88
N ASP A 87 -4.43 24.87 14.14
CA ASP A 87 -4.73 25.04 12.70
C ASP A 87 -4.03 23.98 11.82
N ASP A 88 -2.81 23.59 12.18
CA ASP A 88 -2.05 22.55 11.45
C ASP A 88 -2.71 21.18 11.62
N LYS A 89 -3.20 20.89 12.84
CA LYS A 89 -3.93 19.65 13.13
C LYS A 89 -5.23 19.55 12.34
N LEU A 90 -5.96 20.66 12.24
CA LEU A 90 -7.22 20.71 11.49
C LEU A 90 -6.97 20.47 9.99
N THR A 91 -5.97 21.13 9.42
CA THR A 91 -5.58 20.96 8.01
C THR A 91 -5.18 19.53 7.67
N VAL A 92 -4.44 18.87 8.56
CA VAL A 92 -4.01 17.47 8.39
C VAL A 92 -5.19 16.49 8.49
N LEU A 93 -6.11 16.74 9.43
CA LEU A 93 -7.32 15.94 9.58
C LEU A 93 -8.23 16.08 8.34
N GLU A 94 -8.45 17.30 7.87
CA GLU A 94 -9.24 17.58 6.65
C GLU A 94 -8.63 16.89 5.42
N SER A 95 -7.30 16.93 5.28
CA SER A 95 -6.59 16.24 4.21
C SER A 95 -6.79 14.71 4.26
N SER A 96 -6.77 14.14 5.46
CA SER A 96 -6.96 12.70 5.68
C SER A 96 -8.38 12.26 5.36
N LEU A 97 -9.39 13.02 5.81
CA LEU A 97 -10.80 12.78 5.48
C LEU A 97 -11.03 12.84 3.97
N ARG A 98 -10.48 13.85 3.29
CA ARG A 98 -10.57 13.98 1.83
C ARG A 98 -9.99 12.77 1.11
N VAL A 99 -8.80 12.29 1.51
CA VAL A 99 -8.18 11.09 0.92
C VAL A 99 -9.08 9.86 1.09
N MET A 100 -9.66 9.69 2.27
CA MET A 100 -10.59 8.59 2.52
C MET A 100 -11.87 8.68 1.68
N GLU A 101 -12.43 9.88 1.53
CA GLU A 101 -13.62 10.11 0.71
C GLU A 101 -13.34 9.79 -0.76
N MET A 102 -12.20 10.23 -1.30
CA MET A 102 -11.78 9.89 -2.66
C MET A 102 -11.65 8.38 -2.85
N PHE A 103 -11.01 7.69 -1.91
CA PHE A 103 -10.86 6.23 -1.98
C PHE A 103 -12.20 5.50 -1.84
N ARG A 104 -13.13 5.98 -1.00
CA ARG A 104 -14.49 5.41 -0.85
C ARG A 104 -15.37 5.66 -2.09
N ALA A 105 -15.21 6.81 -2.73
CA ALA A 105 -15.91 7.18 -3.96
C ALA A 105 -15.33 6.51 -5.22
N ASN A 106 -14.38 5.58 -5.07
CA ASN A 106 -13.66 4.91 -6.16
C ASN A 106 -12.93 5.90 -7.11
N GLN A 107 -12.58 7.09 -6.62
CA GLN A 107 -11.78 8.06 -7.38
C GLN A 107 -10.30 7.67 -7.40
N THR A 108 -9.87 6.87 -6.42
CA THR A 108 -8.52 6.30 -6.35
C THR A 108 -8.58 4.80 -6.10
N SER A 109 -7.63 4.08 -6.71
CA SER A 109 -7.60 2.62 -6.71
C SER A 109 -6.62 2.05 -5.69
N VAL A 110 -5.56 2.78 -5.36
CA VAL A 110 -4.56 2.36 -4.37
C VAL A 110 -4.55 3.33 -3.19
N LEU A 111 -4.59 2.78 -1.98
CA LEU A 111 -4.42 3.51 -0.72
C LEU A 111 -3.14 3.04 -0.02
N VAL A 112 -2.16 3.91 0.15
CA VAL A 112 -0.97 3.62 0.97
C VAL A 112 -1.15 4.21 2.37
N THR A 113 -0.97 3.40 3.41
CA THR A 113 -1.30 3.80 4.79
C THR A 113 -0.55 2.98 5.84
N THR A 114 -0.76 3.29 7.12
CA THR A 114 -0.22 2.54 8.27
C THR A 114 -1.35 1.94 9.11
N ALA A 115 -1.01 1.01 10.02
CA ALA A 115 -2.00 0.38 10.88
C ALA A 115 -2.76 1.41 11.76
N SER A 116 -2.02 2.36 12.35
CA SER A 116 -2.55 3.47 13.14
C SER A 116 -3.62 4.24 12.36
N ALA A 117 -3.24 4.77 11.19
CA ALA A 117 -4.09 5.60 10.34
C ALA A 117 -5.42 4.96 9.89
N THR A 118 -5.53 3.63 9.96
CA THR A 118 -6.73 2.89 9.52
C THR A 118 -7.69 2.48 10.63
N ARG A 119 -7.35 2.76 11.90
CA ARG A 119 -8.22 2.42 13.02
C ARG A 119 -9.54 3.20 12.95
N GLY A 120 -10.64 2.51 13.22
CA GLY A 120 -11.98 3.11 13.13
C GLY A 120 -12.48 3.41 11.71
N LEU A 121 -11.68 3.14 10.67
CA LEU A 121 -12.08 3.37 9.29
C LEU A 121 -12.69 2.12 8.66
N ASP A 122 -13.81 2.29 7.95
CA ASP A 122 -14.34 1.25 7.05
C ASP A 122 -13.98 1.52 5.58
N PHE A 123 -13.47 0.48 4.94
CA PHE A 123 -13.05 0.44 3.54
C PHE A 123 -13.81 -0.70 2.84
N PRO A 124 -15.02 -0.44 2.31
CA PRO A 124 -15.79 -1.44 1.61
C PRO A 124 -15.13 -1.79 0.27
N GLN A 125 -15.31 -3.01 -0.23
CA GLN A 125 -14.97 -3.42 -1.60
C GLN A 125 -13.46 -3.41 -1.95
N VAL A 126 -12.58 -3.71 -0.99
CA VAL A 126 -11.15 -3.90 -1.27
C VAL A 126 -10.90 -5.29 -1.85
N THR A 127 -10.12 -5.33 -2.93
CA THR A 127 -9.74 -6.57 -3.64
C THR A 127 -8.39 -7.11 -3.17
N HIS A 128 -7.45 -6.22 -2.86
CA HIS A 128 -6.09 -6.57 -2.49
C HIS A 128 -5.67 -5.85 -1.21
N VAL A 129 -5.07 -6.60 -0.28
CA VAL A 129 -4.39 -6.05 0.89
C VAL A 129 -2.92 -6.45 0.80
N LEU A 130 -2.03 -5.47 0.77
CA LEU A 130 -0.60 -5.65 0.68
C LEU A 130 0.05 -5.19 1.99
N ASN A 131 0.85 -6.04 2.60
CA ASN A 131 1.64 -5.70 3.78
C ASN A 131 3.11 -5.55 3.38
N LEU A 132 3.69 -4.38 3.65
CA LEU A 132 5.14 -4.19 3.64
C LEU A 132 5.66 -4.56 5.03
N GLY A 133 6.48 -5.61 5.08
CA GLY A 133 6.95 -6.21 6.32
C GLY A 133 5.88 -7.05 7.03
N VAL A 134 6.29 -7.67 8.13
CA VAL A 134 5.42 -8.55 8.90
C VAL A 134 4.49 -7.79 9.83
N VAL A 135 3.28 -8.32 10.00
CA VAL A 135 2.32 -7.79 10.98
C VAL A 135 2.65 -8.40 12.33
N GLY A 136 2.94 -7.58 13.35
CA GLY A 136 3.39 -8.10 14.64
C GLY A 136 2.30 -8.81 15.47
N GLN A 137 1.04 -8.39 15.34
CA GLN A 137 -0.06 -8.88 16.18
C GLN A 137 -1.12 -9.65 15.37
N PRO A 138 -1.64 -10.79 15.88
CA PRO A 138 -2.71 -11.55 15.21
C PRO A 138 -3.98 -10.73 14.96
N THR A 139 -4.38 -9.90 15.94
CA THR A 139 -5.55 -9.04 15.82
C THR A 139 -5.42 -8.06 14.67
N ASP A 140 -4.24 -7.44 14.53
CA ASP A 140 -3.96 -6.49 13.45
C ASP A 140 -3.98 -7.19 12.10
N TYR A 141 -3.43 -8.41 12.01
CA TYR A 141 -3.49 -9.21 10.78
C TYR A 141 -4.93 -9.49 10.36
N LEU A 142 -5.78 -9.90 11.31
CA LEU A 142 -7.21 -10.12 11.05
C LEU A 142 -7.93 -8.83 10.64
N HIS A 143 -7.62 -7.68 11.25
CA HIS A 143 -8.20 -6.40 10.88
C HIS A 143 -7.83 -5.96 9.46
N ARG A 144 -6.59 -6.24 9.02
CA ARG A 144 -6.14 -5.98 7.65
C ARG A 144 -6.75 -6.97 6.67
N ALA A 145 -6.69 -8.27 6.95
CA ALA A 145 -7.23 -9.33 6.09
C ALA A 145 -8.77 -9.26 5.97
N GLY A 146 -9.47 -8.81 7.01
CA GLY A 146 -10.92 -8.64 7.00
C GLY A 146 -11.45 -7.58 6.02
N ARG A 147 -10.55 -6.84 5.34
CA ARG A 147 -10.93 -5.88 4.28
C ARG A 147 -11.21 -6.54 2.93
N VAL A 148 -10.69 -7.74 2.71
CA VAL A 148 -10.92 -8.51 1.48
C VAL A 148 -11.99 -9.60 1.69
N GLY A 149 -12.62 -10.04 0.60
CA GLY A 149 -13.43 -11.27 0.61
C GLY A 149 -14.76 -11.19 1.38
N ARG A 150 -15.43 -10.03 1.38
CA ARG A 150 -16.81 -9.94 1.91
C ARG A 150 -17.77 -10.79 1.05
N VAL A 151 -18.68 -11.52 1.70
CA VAL A 151 -19.74 -12.31 1.06
C VAL A 151 -20.47 -11.42 0.03
N GLY A 152 -20.46 -11.83 -1.24
CA GLY A 152 -21.08 -11.09 -2.35
C GLY A 152 -20.12 -10.35 -3.28
N GLN A 153 -18.80 -10.36 -3.03
CA GLN A 153 -17.83 -9.94 -4.05
C GLN A 153 -17.61 -11.04 -5.09
N SER A 154 -17.69 -10.67 -6.38
CA SER A 154 -17.45 -11.57 -7.51
C SER A 154 -15.98 -11.90 -7.73
N THR A 155 -15.06 -11.09 -7.17
CA THR A 155 -13.61 -11.21 -7.35
C THR A 155 -12.96 -11.85 -6.12
N ARG A 156 -11.94 -12.68 -6.37
CA ARG A 156 -11.19 -13.35 -5.30
C ARG A 156 -10.31 -12.33 -4.59
N GLY A 157 -10.58 -12.08 -3.31
CA GLY A 157 -9.75 -11.22 -2.48
C GLY A 157 -8.37 -11.84 -2.20
N ALA A 158 -7.30 -11.04 -2.27
CA ALA A 158 -5.94 -11.49 -1.98
C ALA A 158 -5.29 -10.68 -0.86
N VAL A 159 -4.61 -11.39 0.05
CA VAL A 159 -3.74 -10.80 1.07
C VAL A 159 -2.30 -11.20 0.72
N LEU A 160 -1.49 -10.20 0.40
CA LEU A 160 -0.10 -10.32 -0.04
C LEU A 160 0.82 -9.72 1.03
N SER A 161 1.91 -10.39 1.35
CA SER A 161 2.92 -9.89 2.30
C SER A 161 4.29 -9.89 1.64
N VAL A 162 4.96 -8.74 1.58
CA VAL A 162 6.34 -8.60 1.12
C VAL A 162 7.23 -8.60 2.35
N LEU A 163 8.02 -9.66 2.52
CA LEU A 163 8.78 -9.94 3.74
C LEU A 163 10.26 -10.11 3.45
N THR A 164 11.08 -9.73 4.42
CA THR A 164 12.48 -10.15 4.47
C THR A 164 12.61 -11.57 5.01
N PRO A 165 13.73 -12.28 4.76
CA PRO A 165 13.94 -13.65 5.27
C PRO A 165 13.79 -13.76 6.79
N GLU A 166 14.17 -12.71 7.53
CA GLU A 166 14.10 -12.64 9.00
C GLU A 166 12.65 -12.53 9.52
N GLU A 167 11.74 -12.02 8.70
CA GLU A 167 10.33 -11.82 9.03
C GLU A 167 9.46 -13.05 8.75
N VAL A 168 9.91 -13.95 7.88
CA VAL A 168 9.17 -15.17 7.50
C VAL A 168 8.75 -16.02 8.71
N PRO A 169 9.63 -16.32 9.69
CA PRO A 169 9.25 -17.11 10.87
C PRO A 169 8.08 -16.50 11.65
N GLN A 170 8.01 -15.16 11.71
CA GLN A 170 6.95 -14.45 12.41
C GLN A 170 5.59 -14.61 11.68
N LEU A 171 5.57 -14.55 10.35
CA LEU A 171 4.35 -14.82 9.57
C LEU A 171 3.88 -16.27 9.73
N LEU A 172 4.79 -17.24 9.77
CA LEU A 172 4.44 -18.66 9.97
C LEU A 172 3.85 -18.91 11.38
N ALA A 173 4.40 -18.25 12.39
CA ALA A 173 3.86 -18.28 13.75
C ALA A 173 2.44 -17.68 13.80
N LEU A 174 2.21 -16.55 13.13
CA LEU A 174 0.88 -15.97 12.96
C LEU A 174 -0.09 -16.92 12.24
N GLY A 175 0.34 -17.55 11.16
CA GLY A 175 -0.43 -18.54 10.41
C GLY A 175 -0.91 -19.70 11.30
N THR A 176 -0.02 -20.18 12.16
CA THR A 176 -0.32 -21.23 13.13
C THR A 176 -1.38 -20.78 14.15
N SER A 177 -1.20 -19.59 14.73
CA SER A 177 -2.12 -19.00 15.73
C SER A 177 -3.52 -18.72 15.16
N LEU A 178 -3.56 -18.18 13.93
CA LEU A 178 -4.79 -17.79 13.23
C LEU A 178 -5.38 -18.89 12.34
N GLN A 179 -4.80 -20.10 12.38
CA GLN A 179 -5.25 -21.27 11.62
C GLN A 179 -5.33 -21.06 10.09
N PHE A 180 -4.41 -20.26 9.52
CA PHE A 180 -4.26 -20.14 8.06
C PHE A 180 -2.86 -20.58 7.60
N ARG A 181 -2.77 -21.03 6.34
CA ARG A 181 -1.48 -21.43 5.75
C ARG A 181 -1.03 -20.38 4.74
N PRO A 182 -0.04 -19.53 5.08
CA PRO A 182 0.57 -18.63 4.10
C PRO A 182 1.30 -19.45 3.03
N THR A 183 1.19 -19.06 1.76
CA THR A 183 1.87 -19.71 0.63
C THR A 183 2.97 -18.81 0.10
N GLU A 184 4.19 -19.33 -0.03
CA GLU A 184 5.28 -18.60 -0.66
C GLU A 184 5.06 -18.49 -2.16
N ARG A 185 5.29 -17.31 -2.72
CA ARG A 185 5.30 -17.09 -4.16
C ARG A 185 6.62 -16.49 -4.60
N ALA A 186 7.05 -16.92 -5.79
CA ALA A 186 8.19 -16.32 -6.46
C ALA A 186 7.90 -14.86 -6.80
N VAL A 187 8.89 -14.01 -6.57
CA VAL A 187 8.86 -12.60 -6.94
C VAL A 187 8.77 -12.49 -8.46
N PRO A 188 7.85 -11.66 -9.01
CA PRO A 188 7.82 -11.40 -10.45
C PRO A 188 9.16 -10.83 -10.94
N PRO A 189 9.67 -11.29 -12.09
CA PRO A 189 10.94 -10.82 -12.62
C PRO A 189 10.93 -9.29 -12.85
N PRO A 190 12.08 -8.62 -12.76
CA PRO A 190 12.19 -7.20 -13.10
C PRO A 190 11.66 -6.92 -14.49
N THR A 191 10.93 -5.82 -14.61
CA THR A 191 10.60 -5.25 -15.92
C THR A 191 11.75 -4.36 -16.37
N SER A 192 12.00 -4.25 -17.68
CA SER A 192 13.07 -3.45 -18.30
C SER A 192 13.11 -1.97 -17.88
N VAL A 193 12.03 -1.45 -17.30
CA VAL A 193 11.91 -0.06 -16.81
C VAL A 193 12.57 0.14 -15.43
N GLU A 194 12.75 -0.93 -14.65
CA GLU A 194 13.32 -0.85 -13.30
C GLU A 194 14.85 -0.82 -13.29
N GLU A 195 15.50 -1.30 -14.35
CA GLU A 195 16.96 -1.28 -14.48
C GLU A 195 17.52 0.14 -14.69
N GLY A 196 16.69 1.11 -15.11
CA GLY A 196 17.10 2.49 -15.39
C GLY A 196 16.81 3.51 -14.28
N ALA A 197 16.06 3.15 -13.24
CA ALA A 197 15.56 4.08 -12.22
C ALA A 197 16.30 3.91 -10.87
N GLU A 198 17.63 4.06 -10.88
CA GLU A 198 18.43 4.11 -9.66
C GLU A 198 18.13 5.36 -8.80
N ALA A 199 18.43 5.24 -7.51
CA ALA A 199 17.80 5.93 -6.38
C ALA A 199 18.04 7.44 -6.22
N ASP A 200 18.84 8.08 -7.07
CA ASP A 200 19.31 9.46 -6.86
C ASP A 200 18.36 10.54 -7.38
N ASP A 201 17.59 10.28 -8.45
CA ASP A 201 16.73 11.32 -9.05
C ASP A 201 15.53 11.69 -8.16
N PHE A 202 15.23 10.87 -7.14
CA PHE A 202 14.00 10.99 -6.36
C PHE A 202 14.15 11.78 -5.05
N VAL A 203 15.31 11.71 -4.39
CA VAL A 203 15.60 12.55 -3.20
C VAL A 203 15.57 14.03 -3.58
N ARG A 204 15.99 14.35 -4.82
CA ARG A 204 15.97 15.72 -5.35
C ARG A 204 14.54 16.22 -5.58
N ALA A 205 13.66 15.39 -6.16
CA ALA A 205 12.27 15.74 -6.40
C ALA A 205 11.45 15.97 -5.10
N LEU A 206 11.70 15.18 -4.05
CA LEU A 206 11.06 15.40 -2.75
C LEU A 206 11.57 16.68 -2.06
N THR A 207 12.85 16.98 -2.18
CA THR A 207 13.44 18.22 -1.64
C THR A 207 12.85 19.45 -2.35
N ASP A 208 12.60 19.36 -3.65
CA ASP A 208 12.00 20.45 -4.42
C ASP A 208 10.52 20.70 -4.05
N ILE A 209 9.75 19.64 -3.76
CA ILE A 209 8.34 19.76 -3.33
C ILE A 209 8.22 20.31 -1.91
N TYR A 210 9.12 19.92 -1.00
CA TYR A 210 9.11 20.40 0.40
C TYR A 210 9.64 21.84 0.54
N ASN A 211 10.45 22.33 -0.41
CA ASN A 211 10.97 23.71 -0.41
C ASN A 211 10.07 24.71 -1.18
N LEU A 212 8.91 24.26 -1.68
CA LEU A 212 7.94 25.08 -2.42
C LEU A 212 6.75 25.55 -1.56
N TYR A 213 6.78 25.27 -0.26
CA TYR A 213 5.88 25.81 0.77
C TYR A 213 6.69 26.29 1.97
#